data_AF-A0A8S3HL01-F1
#
_entry.id   AF-A0A8S3HL01-F1
#
_cell.length_a   1.000
_cell.length_b   1.000
_cell.length_c   1.000
_cell.angle_alpha   90.00
_cell.angle_beta   90.00
_cell.angle_gamma   90.00
#
_symmetry.space_group_name_H-M   'P 1'
#
loop_
_entity.id
_entity.type
_entity.pdbx_description
1 polymer ?
#
loop_
_entity_poly.entity_id
_entity_poly.type
_entity_poly.pdbx_seq_one_letter_code
_entity_poly.pdbx_strand_id
1 'polypeptide(L)'
;IPKPPTNIPSNNSKLFCLKSKEKDNQPRYIGFHTTHLTSANSIAHSDFRPGKNGWFGSGVYFARSVTGTIGKAKSSGGAHIIAEIRMGKVLVVEQKQENFDTCYVIHEHDNRDEFAIKDATTQIMKWVIVIDQAFDRKVEKYELLTESDFTICGCI
;
A
#
# COMPACT_ATOMS: atom_id res chain seq x y z
N ILE A 1 4.75 23.98 -8.37
CA ILE A 1 3.65 23.23 -9.01
C ILE A 1 2.33 23.84 -8.50
N PRO A 2 1.34 24.18 -9.35
CA PRO A 2 0.16 24.94 -8.93
C PRO A 2 -0.73 24.13 -7.98
N LYS A 3 -1.26 24.78 -6.94
CA LYS A 3 -2.29 24.19 -6.05
C LYS A 3 -3.59 23.94 -6.84
N PRO A 4 -4.38 22.90 -6.51
CA PRO A 4 -5.68 22.71 -7.15
C PRO A 4 -6.62 23.87 -6.77
N PRO A 5 -7.54 24.28 -7.66
CA PRO A 5 -8.50 25.33 -7.35
C PRO A 5 -9.45 24.88 -6.24
N THR A 6 -9.72 25.78 -5.30
CA THR A 6 -10.61 25.60 -4.13
C THR A 6 -12.11 25.64 -4.46
N ASN A 7 -12.47 25.56 -5.74
CA ASN A 7 -13.86 25.35 -6.14
C ASN A 7 -13.96 23.92 -6.66
N ILE A 8 -14.81 23.11 -6.03
CA ILE A 8 -15.24 21.81 -6.55
C ILE A 8 -16.56 22.09 -7.29
N PRO A 9 -16.56 22.29 -8.63
CA PRO A 9 -17.77 22.03 -9.38
C PRO A 9 -17.95 20.51 -9.47
N SER A 10 -19.19 20.08 -9.26
CA SER A 10 -19.66 18.72 -9.48
C SER A 10 -19.34 18.26 -10.90
N ASN A 11 -18.21 17.58 -11.10
CA ASN A 11 -18.03 16.68 -12.22
C ASN A 11 -16.82 15.78 -11.96
N ASN A 12 -17.11 14.60 -11.42
CA ASN A 12 -16.40 13.32 -11.63
C ASN A 12 -15.00 13.42 -12.26
N SER A 13 -14.06 14.06 -11.55
CA SER A 13 -12.65 13.92 -11.86
C SER A 13 -12.28 12.50 -11.52
N LYS A 14 -12.27 11.65 -12.55
CA LYS A 14 -11.87 10.25 -12.52
C LYS A 14 -10.51 10.15 -11.82
N LEU A 15 -10.54 9.89 -10.52
CA LEU A 15 -9.44 9.25 -9.81
C LEU A 15 -9.18 7.97 -10.61
N PHE A 16 -7.95 7.77 -11.10
CA PHE A 16 -7.56 6.57 -11.83
C PHE A 16 -7.64 5.36 -10.88
N CYS A 17 -8.86 4.91 -10.63
CA CYS A 17 -9.23 3.61 -10.14
C CYS A 17 -9.27 2.75 -11.40
N LEU A 18 -8.33 1.82 -11.54
CA LEU A 18 -8.43 0.76 -12.54
C LEU A 18 -9.75 0.03 -12.26
N LYS A 19 -10.82 0.41 -12.97
CA LYS A 19 -12.11 -0.26 -12.92
C LYS A 19 -11.92 -1.65 -13.52
N SER A 20 -11.44 -2.60 -12.72
CA SER A 20 -11.59 -4.01 -13.03
C SER A 20 -13.08 -4.35 -12.89
N LYS A 21 -13.62 -5.18 -13.79
CA LYS A 21 -15.01 -5.64 -13.69
C LYS A 21 -15.17 -6.43 -12.38
N GLU A 22 -15.92 -5.88 -11.42
CA GLU A 22 -16.11 -6.46 -10.09
C GLU A 22 -17.25 -7.48 -10.04
N LYS A 23 -17.11 -8.47 -9.14
CA LYS A 23 -18.12 -9.50 -8.82
C LYS A 23 -19.03 -9.07 -7.65
N ASP A 24 -18.69 -7.94 -7.01
CA ASP A 24 -19.15 -7.53 -5.67
C ASP A 24 -19.52 -6.04 -5.53
N ASN A 25 -19.44 -5.23 -6.60
CA ASN A 25 -19.76 -3.78 -6.60
C ASN A 25 -19.04 -2.95 -5.51
N GLN A 26 -17.85 -3.36 -5.07
CA GLN A 26 -17.07 -2.70 -4.02
C GLN A 26 -15.79 -2.10 -4.60
N PRO A 27 -15.62 -0.75 -4.56
CA PRO A 27 -14.52 -0.08 -5.24
C PRO A 27 -13.15 -0.64 -4.82
N ARG A 28 -12.41 -1.13 -5.82
CA ARG A 28 -11.03 -1.59 -5.63
C ARG A 28 -9.99 -0.53 -5.92
N TYR A 29 -8.90 -0.60 -5.18
CA TYR A 29 -7.81 0.36 -5.24
C TYR A 29 -6.46 -0.35 -5.22
N ILE A 30 -5.44 0.23 -5.85
CA ILE A 30 -4.08 -0.27 -5.78
C ILE A 30 -3.31 0.53 -4.72
N GLY A 31 -2.97 -0.13 -3.62
CA GLY A 31 -2.17 0.44 -2.54
C GLY A 31 -0.71 0.04 -2.64
N PHE A 32 0.18 0.97 -2.29
CA PHE A 32 1.62 0.75 -2.23
C PHE A 32 2.10 0.80 -0.77
N HIS A 33 2.96 -0.13 -0.38
CA HIS A 33 3.56 -0.20 0.94
C HIS A 33 5.05 -0.53 0.82
N THR A 34 5.93 0.37 1.26
CA THR A 34 7.38 0.10 1.29
C THR A 34 7.81 -0.31 2.68
N THR A 35 8.59 -1.38 2.78
CA THR A 35 9.00 -1.97 4.06
C THR A 35 10.39 -2.61 3.97
N HIS A 36 10.88 -3.12 5.10
CA HIS A 36 12.13 -3.88 5.15
C HIS A 36 11.94 -5.30 4.62
N LEU A 37 12.98 -5.91 4.05
CA LEU A 37 12.97 -7.30 3.55
C LEU A 37 12.49 -8.30 4.60
N THR A 38 12.91 -8.14 5.85
CA THR A 38 12.48 -9.01 6.96
C THR A 38 10.98 -8.92 7.21
N SER A 39 10.42 -7.71 7.14
CA SER A 39 8.97 -7.49 7.24
C SER A 39 8.23 -8.03 6.02
N ALA A 40 8.75 -7.82 4.81
CA ALA A 40 8.17 -8.36 3.59
C ALA A 40 8.14 -9.90 3.61
N ASN A 41 9.23 -10.55 4.03
CA ASN A 41 9.28 -12.00 4.23
C ASN A 41 8.26 -12.47 5.27
N SER A 42 8.14 -11.76 6.40
CA SER A 42 7.13 -12.07 7.41
C SER A 42 5.70 -11.97 6.85
N ILE A 43 5.42 -10.94 6.05
CA ILE A 43 4.10 -10.79 5.39
C ILE A 43 3.89 -11.95 4.41
N ALA A 44 4.91 -12.33 3.64
CA ALA A 44 4.80 -13.44 2.70
C ALA A 44 4.48 -14.79 3.36
N HIS A 45 4.92 -14.99 4.60
CA HIS A 45 4.72 -16.25 5.34
C HIS A 45 3.46 -16.25 6.22
N SER A 46 2.90 -15.08 6.53
CA SER A 46 1.88 -14.96 7.58
C SER A 46 0.76 -13.96 7.31
N ASP A 47 0.69 -13.48 6.06
CA ASP A 47 -0.14 -12.37 5.60
C ASP A 47 0.09 -11.04 6.34
N PHE A 48 -0.65 -10.02 5.92
CA PHE A 48 -0.60 -8.70 6.55
C PHE A 48 -1.20 -8.72 7.96
N ARG A 49 -0.50 -8.05 8.88
CA ARG A 49 -0.96 -7.85 10.27
C ARG A 49 -1.05 -6.35 10.57
N PRO A 50 -2.11 -5.88 11.25
CA PRO A 50 -2.22 -4.48 11.64
C PRO A 50 -1.05 -4.07 12.54
N GLY A 51 -0.38 -2.98 12.19
CA GLY A 51 0.55 -2.32 13.10
C GLY A 51 -0.22 -1.59 14.20
N LYS A 52 0.33 -1.49 15.42
CA LYS A 52 -0.39 -0.91 16.58
C LYS A 52 -0.32 0.62 16.68
N ASN A 53 0.72 1.24 16.11
CA ASN A 53 1.13 2.61 16.43
C ASN A 53 1.10 3.56 15.21
N GLY A 54 0.18 3.36 14.27
CA GLY A 54 0.06 4.25 13.12
C GLY A 54 -0.80 5.49 13.39
N TRP A 55 -0.80 6.45 12.45
CA TRP A 55 -1.50 7.74 12.57
C TRP A 55 -3.01 7.62 12.81
N PHE A 56 -3.62 6.52 12.35
CA PHE A 56 -5.04 6.20 12.54
C PHE A 56 -5.27 5.09 13.57
N GLY A 57 -4.24 4.77 14.37
CA GLY A 57 -4.23 3.62 15.27
C GLY A 57 -3.93 2.31 14.53
N SER A 58 -4.54 1.23 15.00
CA SER A 58 -4.27 -0.11 14.48
C SER A 58 -4.74 -0.27 13.03
N GLY A 59 -3.84 -0.66 12.13
CA GLY A 59 -4.18 -0.87 10.73
C GLY A 59 -2.99 -1.23 9.85
N VAL A 60 -3.27 -1.49 8.56
CA VAL A 60 -2.26 -1.67 7.52
C VAL A 60 -2.27 -0.46 6.62
N TYR A 61 -1.10 0.16 6.45
CA TYR A 61 -0.96 1.48 5.87
C TYR A 61 -0.41 1.40 4.46
N PHE A 62 -1.03 2.13 3.55
CA PHE A 62 -0.66 2.21 2.14
C PHE A 62 -0.60 3.68 1.69
N ALA A 63 0.01 3.91 0.55
CA ALA A 63 -0.10 5.16 -0.20
C ALA A 63 -0.60 4.86 -1.62
N ARG A 64 -1.04 5.90 -2.34
CA ARG A 64 -1.47 5.81 -3.73
C ARG A 64 -0.32 5.72 -4.74
N SER A 65 0.92 5.91 -4.29
CA SER A 65 2.10 5.80 -5.14
C SER A 65 3.28 5.24 -4.37
N VAL A 66 4.21 4.59 -5.09
CA VAL A 66 5.51 4.17 -4.54
C VAL A 66 6.23 5.36 -3.90
N THR A 67 6.26 6.51 -4.59
CA THR A 67 6.89 7.74 -4.07
C THR A 67 6.30 8.19 -2.74
N GLY A 68 4.98 8.06 -2.55
CA GLY A 68 4.30 8.38 -1.29
C GLY A 68 4.70 7.49 -0.11
N THR A 69 5.33 6.35 -0.37
CA THR A 69 5.87 5.45 0.65
C THR A 69 7.35 5.66 0.97
N ILE A 70 8.07 6.47 0.16
CA ILE A 70 9.50 6.73 0.34
C ILE A 70 9.72 7.46 1.67
N GLY A 71 10.71 6.97 2.44
CA GLY A 71 11.05 7.48 3.76
C GLY A 71 10.21 6.89 4.92
N LYS A 72 9.20 6.05 4.63
CA LYS A 72 8.44 5.33 5.68
C LYS A 72 9.22 4.12 6.23
N ALA A 73 10.00 3.45 5.40
CA ALA A 73 11.05 2.54 5.86
C ALA A 73 12.26 3.38 6.30
N LYS A 74 12.60 3.35 7.60
CA LYS A 74 13.64 4.21 8.22
C LYS A 74 15.05 4.00 7.67
N SER A 75 15.27 2.96 6.87
CA SER A 75 16.48 2.73 6.08
C SER A 75 16.07 2.22 4.71
N SER A 76 16.32 3.02 3.66
CA SER A 76 16.36 2.63 2.24
C SER A 76 15.55 1.37 1.88
N GLY A 77 14.23 1.38 2.10
CA GLY A 77 13.40 0.17 2.03
C GLY A 77 13.75 -0.71 0.84
N GLY A 78 13.92 -2.02 1.09
CA GLY A 78 14.37 -2.97 0.07
C GLY A 78 13.23 -3.77 -0.56
N ALA A 79 12.00 -3.55 -0.12
CA ALA A 79 10.82 -4.23 -0.65
C ALA A 79 9.63 -3.28 -0.78
N HIS A 80 8.94 -3.38 -1.92
CA HIS A 80 7.70 -2.71 -2.23
C HIS A 80 6.59 -3.75 -2.33
N ILE A 81 5.49 -3.53 -1.62
CA ILE A 81 4.30 -4.36 -1.70
C ILE A 81 3.23 -3.57 -2.44
N ILE A 82 2.64 -4.19 -3.46
CA ILE A 82 1.56 -3.64 -4.26
C ILE A 82 0.33 -4.51 -4.02
N ALA A 83 -0.75 -3.93 -3.52
CA ALA A 83 -1.95 -4.67 -3.10
C ALA A 83 -3.21 -4.16 -3.80
N GLU A 84 -4.07 -5.08 -4.24
CA GLU A 84 -5.44 -4.81 -4.63
C GLU A 84 -6.32 -4.80 -3.38
N ILE A 85 -6.95 -3.66 -3.09
CA ILE A 85 -7.62 -3.37 -1.82
C ILE A 85 -9.08 -3.00 -2.05
N ARG A 86 -9.99 -3.59 -1.27
CA ARG A 86 -11.37 -3.12 -1.12
C ARG A 86 -11.41 -2.00 -0.09
N MET A 87 -11.76 -0.80 -0.55
CA MET A 87 -11.71 0.39 0.29
C MET A 87 -12.88 0.48 1.29
N GLY A 88 -14.02 -0.15 0.98
CA GLY A 88 -15.23 -0.07 1.81
C GLY A 88 -15.66 1.38 2.05
N LYS A 89 -16.16 1.66 3.25
CA LYS A 89 -16.47 3.03 3.70
C LYS A 89 -15.17 3.77 4.02
N VAL A 90 -14.89 4.82 3.23
CA VAL A 90 -13.71 5.67 3.38
C VAL A 90 -14.07 6.94 4.14
N LEU A 91 -13.25 7.30 5.12
CA LEU A 91 -13.28 8.62 5.75
C LEU A 91 -11.97 9.36 5.48
N VAL A 92 -12.08 10.60 4.97
CA VAL A 92 -10.96 11.54 4.94
C VAL A 92 -10.85 12.19 6.31
N VAL A 93 -9.72 12.02 6.97
CA VAL A 93 -9.53 12.44 8.36
C VAL A 93 -8.31 13.30 8.57
N GLU A 94 -8.42 14.24 9.51
CA GLU A 94 -7.27 14.83 10.20
C GLU A 94 -6.90 14.03 11.46
N GLN A 95 -7.87 13.32 12.06
CA GLN A 95 -7.70 12.51 13.28
C GLN A 95 -8.54 11.20 13.23
N LYS A 96 -8.11 10.18 13.97
CA LYS A 96 -8.74 8.85 14.02
C LYS A 96 -10.25 8.91 14.34
N GLN A 97 -11.05 8.14 13.60
CA GLN A 97 -12.47 7.89 13.93
C GLN A 97 -12.85 6.41 13.85
N GLU A 98 -13.87 6.06 14.64
CA GLU A 98 -14.50 4.73 14.66
C GLU A 98 -15.61 4.66 13.61
N ASN A 99 -15.97 3.46 13.13
CA ASN A 99 -17.03 3.16 12.12
C ASN A 99 -16.69 3.26 10.62
N PHE A 100 -15.42 3.39 10.24
CA PHE A 100 -14.98 3.36 8.84
C PHE A 100 -14.05 2.19 8.57
N ASP A 101 -14.13 1.61 7.37
CA ASP A 101 -13.28 0.50 6.92
C ASP A 101 -11.88 0.99 6.53
N THR A 102 -11.82 2.21 5.97
CA THR A 102 -10.58 2.87 5.57
C THR A 102 -10.52 4.31 6.05
N CYS A 103 -9.39 4.70 6.65
CA CYS A 103 -9.06 6.08 6.97
C CYS A 103 -8.06 6.61 5.94
N TYR A 104 -8.26 7.83 5.43
CA TYR A 104 -7.42 8.45 4.40
C TYR A 104 -6.98 9.84 4.86
N VAL A 105 -5.71 10.19 4.66
CA VAL A 105 -5.16 11.54 4.91
C VAL A 105 -4.31 12.00 3.73
N ILE A 106 -4.26 13.31 3.56
CA ILE A 106 -3.24 13.97 2.75
C ILE A 106 -2.40 14.80 3.72
N HIS A 107 -1.11 14.51 3.82
CA HIS A 107 -0.19 15.30 4.61
C HIS A 107 0.12 16.60 3.85
N GLU A 108 -0.40 17.73 4.36
CA GLU A 108 -0.34 19.02 3.69
C GLU A 108 1.10 19.53 3.45
N HIS A 109 2.03 19.16 4.33
CA HIS A 109 3.41 19.65 4.31
C HIS A 109 4.27 19.05 3.21
N ASP A 110 4.02 17.80 2.82
CA ASP A 110 4.87 17.07 1.88
C ASP A 110 4.09 16.48 0.69
N ASN A 111 2.78 16.77 0.62
CA ASN A 111 1.86 16.28 -0.41
C ASN A 111 1.90 14.75 -0.56
N ARG A 112 2.22 14.04 0.53
CA ARG A 112 2.12 12.58 0.60
C ARG A 112 0.74 12.20 1.10
N ASP A 113 0.13 11.24 0.45
CA ASP A 113 -1.09 10.62 0.96
C ASP A 113 -0.78 9.33 1.69
N GLU A 114 -1.67 9.00 2.61
CA GLU A 114 -1.64 7.73 3.32
C GLU A 114 -3.07 7.29 3.60
N PHE A 115 -3.30 5.99 3.51
CA PHE A 115 -4.54 5.39 3.97
C PHE A 115 -4.29 4.12 4.74
N ALA A 116 -5.10 3.88 5.76
CA ALA A 116 -5.06 2.66 6.54
C ALA A 116 -6.36 1.89 6.43
N ILE A 117 -6.23 0.60 6.15
CA ILE A 117 -7.30 -0.38 6.26
C ILE A 117 -7.27 -1.02 7.64
N LYS A 118 -8.45 -1.38 8.16
CA LYS A 118 -8.58 -1.94 9.50
C LYS A 118 -8.55 -3.46 9.52
N ASP A 119 -9.04 -4.09 8.46
CA ASP A 119 -9.08 -5.55 8.34
C ASP A 119 -8.42 -6.01 7.04
N ALA A 120 -7.15 -6.39 7.15
CA ALA A 120 -6.37 -6.87 6.02
C ALA A 120 -6.94 -8.19 5.43
N THR A 121 -7.59 -9.02 6.24
CA THR A 121 -8.05 -10.35 5.81
C THR A 121 -9.22 -10.28 4.83
N THR A 122 -10.04 -9.23 4.94
CA THR A 122 -11.22 -9.03 4.08
C THR A 122 -10.99 -7.94 3.03
N GLN A 123 -10.10 -6.99 3.31
CA GLN A 123 -9.86 -5.84 2.43
C GLN A 123 -8.70 -6.06 1.45
N ILE A 124 -7.69 -6.88 1.75
CA ILE A 124 -6.61 -7.19 0.78
C ILE A 124 -7.03 -8.40 -0.05
N MET A 125 -7.18 -8.18 -1.36
CA MET A 125 -7.63 -9.20 -2.30
C MET A 125 -6.47 -10.02 -2.87
N LYS A 126 -5.42 -9.30 -3.26
CA LYS A 126 -4.22 -9.83 -3.90
C LYS A 126 -3.08 -8.89 -3.58
N TRP A 127 -1.86 -9.41 -3.54
CA TRP A 127 -0.68 -8.59 -3.38
C TRP A 127 0.53 -9.24 -4.04
N VAL A 128 1.51 -8.42 -4.38
CA VAL A 128 2.82 -8.83 -4.89
C VAL A 128 3.90 -8.07 -4.13
N ILE A 129 5.03 -8.75 -3.88
CA ILE A 129 6.23 -8.14 -3.30
C ILE A 129 7.26 -7.99 -4.42
N VAL A 130 7.82 -6.80 -4.54
CA VAL A 130 8.93 -6.47 -5.43
C VAL A 130 10.12 -6.10 -4.56
N ILE A 131 11.23 -6.79 -4.73
CA ILE A 131 12.48 -6.50 -4.03
C ILE A 131 13.32 -5.57 -4.89
N ASP A 132 13.85 -4.50 -4.30
CA ASP A 132 14.76 -3.60 -5.01
C ASP A 132 16.07 -4.34 -5.32
N GLN A 133 16.53 -4.22 -6.57
CA GLN A 133 17.72 -4.89 -7.09
C GLN A 133 18.96 -4.71 -6.22
N ALA A 134 19.14 -3.54 -5.59
CA ALA A 134 20.27 -3.31 -4.68
C ALA A 134 20.30 -4.26 -3.48
N PHE A 135 19.18 -4.95 -3.22
CA PHE A 135 18.98 -5.88 -2.12
C PHE A 135 18.79 -7.33 -2.58
N ASP A 136 19.00 -7.62 -3.87
CA ASP A 136 18.83 -8.93 -4.48
C ASP A 136 20.19 -9.53 -4.90
N ARG A 137 20.88 -10.23 -3.98
CA ARG A 137 22.28 -10.65 -4.12
C ARG A 137 22.49 -11.83 -5.09
N LYS A 138 21.43 -12.46 -5.61
CA LYS A 138 21.43 -13.57 -6.57
C LYS A 138 21.45 -13.06 -8.01
N VAL A 139 21.07 -11.81 -8.27
CA VAL A 139 21.14 -11.21 -9.61
C VAL A 139 22.57 -11.27 -10.15
N GLU A 140 23.56 -10.89 -9.34
CA GLU A 140 24.98 -10.98 -9.72
C GLU A 140 25.53 -12.41 -9.70
N LYS A 141 25.01 -13.28 -8.82
CA LYS A 141 25.58 -14.62 -8.59
C LYS A 141 25.08 -15.69 -9.56
N TYR A 142 23.87 -15.55 -10.10
CA TYR A 142 23.21 -16.59 -10.89
C TYR A 142 22.67 -16.09 -12.24
N GLU A 143 22.99 -14.86 -12.65
CA GLU A 143 22.44 -14.22 -13.86
C GLU A 143 20.90 -14.24 -13.90
N LEU A 144 20.27 -14.30 -12.72
CA LEU A 144 18.82 -14.31 -12.57
C LEU A 144 18.32 -12.88 -12.71
N LEU A 145 18.15 -12.43 -13.96
CA LEU A 145 17.59 -11.11 -14.28
C LEU A 145 16.10 -10.98 -13.90
N THR A 146 15.49 -11.99 -13.28
CA THR A 146 14.04 -12.05 -13.02
C THR A 146 13.58 -12.66 -11.67
N GLU A 147 14.44 -13.18 -10.79
CA GLU A 147 14.00 -13.85 -9.54
C GLU A 147 14.93 -13.63 -8.33
N SER A 148 14.32 -13.47 -7.14
CA SER A 148 15.01 -12.98 -5.94
C SER A 148 15.58 -14.03 -4.95
N ASP A 149 16.50 -13.56 -4.10
CA ASP A 149 17.29 -14.29 -3.10
C ASP A 149 16.59 -15.27 -2.17
N PHE A 150 15.31 -15.05 -1.87
CA PHE A 150 14.60 -15.80 -0.84
C PHE A 150 13.51 -16.72 -1.39
N THR A 151 13.35 -16.82 -2.71
CA THR A 151 12.31 -17.64 -3.32
C THR A 151 12.70 -19.12 -3.30
N ILE A 152 12.38 -19.82 -2.22
CA ILE A 152 11.70 -21.11 -2.37
C ILE A 152 10.23 -20.74 -2.32
N CYS A 153 9.56 -20.71 -3.47
CA CYS A 153 8.13 -20.51 -3.52
C CYS A 153 7.46 -21.73 -2.86
N GLY A 154 7.25 -21.66 -1.55
CA GLY A 154 6.52 -22.65 -0.75
C GLY A 154 5.01 -22.48 -0.84
N CYS A 155 4.51 -21.76 -1.85
CA CYS A 155 3.09 -21.71 -2.17
C CYS A 155 2.67 -23.09 -2.69
N ILE A 156 2.10 -23.91 -1.81
CA ILE A 156 1.35 -25.13 -2.14
C ILE A 156 -0.02 -24.72 -2.67
#